data_AF-A0A962I5J2-F1
#
_entry.id   AF-A0A962I5J2-F1
#
_cell.length_a   1.000
_cell.length_b   1.000
_cell.length_c   1.000
_cell.angle_alpha   90.00
_cell.angle_beta   90.00
_cell.angle_gamma   90.00
#
_symmetry.space_group_name_H-M   'P 1'
#
loop_
_entity.id
_entity.type
_entity.pdbx_description
1 polymer ?
#
loop_
_entity_poly.entity_id
_entity_poly.type
_entity_poly.pdbx_seq_one_letter_code
_entity_poly.pdbx_strand_id
1 'polypeptide(L)'
;MPSTRQAQVEPAPPASGDFLDELGELALGSRLKRLADRIMADAAAIYRHLGHDMQPRWFTLLALLYRHGQCNVVEAAERLGLSQPAISQFSQQLVQRGLISSTP
;
A
#
# COMPACT_ATOMS: atom_id res chain seq x y z
N MET A 1 -7.29 -62.10 11.39
CA MET A 1 -8.31 -61.02 11.38
C MET A 1 -7.56 -59.71 11.58
N PRO A 2 -7.70 -58.74 10.66
CA PRO A 2 -6.75 -57.65 10.48
C PRO A 2 -6.91 -56.57 11.56
N SER A 3 -5.78 -56.15 12.12
CA SER A 3 -5.68 -54.95 12.96
C SER A 3 -5.98 -53.72 12.12
N THR A 4 -7.18 -53.18 12.26
CA THR A 4 -7.56 -51.88 11.72
C THR A 4 -6.78 -50.81 12.49
N ARG A 5 -5.65 -50.39 11.91
CA ARG A 5 -4.88 -49.23 12.34
C ARG A 5 -5.82 -48.02 12.29
N GLN A 6 -6.26 -47.56 13.47
CA GLN A 6 -6.98 -46.30 13.60
C GLN A 6 -6.08 -45.20 13.05
N ALA A 7 -6.46 -44.64 11.90
CA ALA A 7 -5.91 -43.39 11.43
C ALA A 7 -6.36 -42.32 12.42
N GLN A 8 -5.50 -42.00 13.38
CA GLN A 8 -5.60 -40.75 14.11
C GLN A 8 -5.47 -39.64 13.09
N VAL A 9 -6.58 -38.99 12.76
CA VAL A 9 -6.57 -37.70 12.09
C VAL A 9 -6.00 -36.74 13.12
N GLU A 10 -4.74 -36.38 12.95
CA GLU A 10 -4.07 -35.35 13.72
C GLU A 10 -4.90 -34.06 13.62
N PRO A 11 -5.29 -33.43 14.75
CA PRO A 11 -6.07 -32.20 14.67
C PRO A 11 -5.21 -31.14 13.97
N ALA A 12 -5.77 -30.51 12.94
CA ALA A 12 -5.14 -29.38 12.28
C ALA A 12 -4.66 -28.38 13.35
N PRO A 13 -3.44 -27.84 13.23
CA PRO A 13 -2.94 -26.86 14.18
C PRO A 13 -3.96 -25.72 14.31
N PRO A 14 -4.16 -25.14 15.51
CA PRO A 14 -5.13 -24.08 15.68
C PRO A 14 -4.77 -22.95 14.72
N ALA A 15 -5.67 -22.67 13.78
CA ALA A 15 -5.52 -21.54 12.89
C ALA A 15 -5.36 -20.31 13.79
N SER A 16 -4.20 -19.67 13.72
CA SER A 16 -4.02 -18.28 14.12
C SER A 16 -5.28 -17.53 13.66
N GLY A 17 -5.96 -16.82 14.55
CA GLY A 17 -7.33 -16.30 14.32
C GLY A 17 -7.50 -15.22 13.22
N ASP A 18 -6.69 -15.27 12.17
CA ASP A 18 -6.82 -14.46 10.97
C ASP A 18 -7.78 -15.14 9.97
N PHE A 19 -8.93 -14.51 9.76
CA PHE A 19 -9.93 -14.97 8.80
C PHE A 19 -9.40 -15.12 7.36
N LEU A 20 -8.30 -14.43 6.99
CA LEU A 20 -7.70 -14.65 5.66
C LEU A 20 -7.11 -16.05 5.52
N ASP A 21 -6.64 -16.66 6.60
CA ASP A 21 -6.09 -18.02 6.58
C ASP A 21 -7.18 -19.05 6.26
N GLU A 22 -8.40 -18.82 6.73
CA GLU A 22 -9.59 -19.60 6.36
C GLU A 22 -9.94 -19.48 4.87
N LEU A 23 -9.73 -18.30 4.28
CA LEU A 23 -10.02 -18.04 2.86
C LEU A 23 -8.97 -18.60 1.89
N GLY A 24 -7.84 -19.11 2.40
CA GLY A 24 -6.77 -19.69 1.58
C GLY A 24 -6.31 -18.76 0.46
N GLU A 25 -6.20 -19.28 -0.77
CA GLU A 25 -5.71 -18.56 -1.95
C GLU A 25 -6.60 -17.37 -2.37
N LEU A 26 -7.90 -17.42 -2.06
CA LEU A 26 -8.85 -16.34 -2.38
C LEU A 26 -8.47 -15.01 -1.67
N ALA A 27 -7.77 -15.10 -0.55
CA ALA A 27 -7.31 -13.94 0.21
C ALA A 27 -5.96 -13.37 -0.26
N LEU A 28 -5.38 -13.84 -1.37
CA LEU A 28 -4.09 -13.35 -1.87
C LEU A 28 -4.06 -11.82 -2.04
N GLY A 29 -5.05 -11.24 -2.71
CA GLY A 29 -5.14 -9.78 -2.92
C GLY A 29 -5.19 -9.01 -1.59
N SER A 30 -5.96 -9.51 -0.63
CA SER A 30 -6.09 -8.90 0.71
C SER A 30 -4.78 -8.99 1.51
N ARG A 31 -4.05 -10.10 1.44
CA ARG A 31 -2.73 -10.24 2.08
C ARG A 31 -1.70 -9.29 1.46
N LEU A 32 -1.66 -9.19 0.14
CA LEU A 32 -0.80 -8.23 -0.57
C LEU A 32 -1.13 -6.79 -0.18
N LYS A 33 -2.42 -6.44 -0.05
CA LYS A 33 -2.85 -5.13 0.41
C LYS A 33 -2.38 -4.84 1.84
N ARG A 34 -2.55 -5.78 2.78
CA ARG A 34 -2.07 -5.63 4.17
C ARG A 34 -0.55 -5.45 4.23
N LEU A 35 0.19 -6.21 3.43
CA LEU A 35 1.65 -6.08 3.34
C LEU A 35 2.04 -4.69 2.81
N ALA A 36 1.42 -4.25 1.71
CA ALA A 36 1.66 -2.93 1.14
C ALA A 36 1.35 -1.81 2.14
N ASP A 37 0.24 -1.91 2.87
CA ASP A 37 -0.12 -0.93 3.90
C ASP A 37 0.92 -0.88 5.03
N ARG A 38 1.45 -2.03 5.44
CA ARG A 38 2.51 -2.08 6.46
C ARG A 38 3.79 -1.42 5.98
N ILE A 39 4.23 -1.73 4.76
CA ILE A 39 5.41 -1.11 4.14
C ILE A 39 5.24 0.42 4.05
N MET A 40 4.05 0.89 3.67
CA MET A 40 3.76 2.32 3.61
C MET A 40 3.76 2.97 5.00
N ALA A 41 3.25 2.30 6.03
CA ALA A 41 3.29 2.80 7.40
C ALA A 41 4.73 2.92 7.92
N ASP A 42 5.58 1.92 7.63
CA ASP A 42 6.99 1.92 8.00
C ASP A 42 7.75 3.03 7.27
N ALA A 43 7.52 3.23 5.97
CA ALA A 43 8.09 4.34 5.20
C ALA A 43 7.69 5.70 5.78
N ALA A 44 6.43 5.88 6.19
CA ALA A 44 5.98 7.09 6.87
C ALA A 44 6.69 7.29 8.22
N ALA A 45 6.95 6.21 8.97
CA ALA A 45 7.72 6.27 10.21
C ALA A 45 9.18 6.68 9.98
N ILE A 46 9.80 6.19 8.90
CA ILE A 46 11.15 6.60 8.49
C ILE A 46 11.20 8.10 8.18
N TYR A 47 10.26 8.63 7.38
CA TYR A 47 10.22 10.06 7.11
C TYR A 47 10.11 10.90 8.39
N ARG A 48 9.23 10.52 9.31
CA ARG A 48 9.09 11.19 10.60
C ARG A 48 10.37 11.11 11.44
N HIS A 49 11.04 9.96 11.44
CA HIS A 49 12.32 9.78 12.15
C HIS A 49 13.42 10.70 11.58
N LEU A 50 13.38 10.97 10.28
CA LEU A 50 14.26 11.92 9.60
C LEU A 50 13.82 13.40 9.76
N GLY A 51 12.74 13.67 10.50
CA GLY A 51 12.24 15.03 10.73
C GLY A 51 11.31 15.57 9.64
N HIS A 52 10.80 14.71 8.76
CA HIS A 52 9.89 15.09 7.68
C HIS A 52 8.46 14.58 7.95
N ASP A 53 7.48 15.49 8.01
CA ASP A 53 6.05 15.12 8.00
C ASP A 53 5.58 14.85 6.57
N MET A 54 6.00 13.71 6.03
CA MET A 54 5.76 13.33 4.64
C MET A 54 5.11 11.96 4.53
N GLN A 55 4.07 11.88 3.69
CA GLN A 55 3.46 10.60 3.34
C GLN A 55 4.19 9.97 2.15
N PRO A 56 4.46 8.64 2.18
CA PRO A 56 5.12 7.94 1.06
C PRO A 56 4.39 8.10 -0.29
N ARG A 57 3.07 8.27 -0.27
CA ARG A 57 2.28 8.48 -1.49
C ARG A 57 2.54 9.81 -2.16
N TRP A 58 2.95 10.84 -1.41
CA TRP A 58 3.34 12.13 -1.98
C TRP A 58 4.72 12.08 -2.63
N PHE A 59 5.60 11.21 -2.11
CA PHE A 59 6.95 11.10 -2.61
C PHE A 59 6.99 10.77 -4.10
N THR A 60 6.13 9.87 -4.58
CA THR A 60 6.10 9.49 -5.99
C THR A 60 5.70 10.65 -6.91
N LEU A 61 4.72 11.46 -6.49
CA LEU A 61 4.30 12.66 -7.23
C LEU A 61 5.39 13.75 -7.20
N LEU A 62 6.00 13.99 -6.03
CA LEU A 62 7.10 14.95 -5.91
C LEU A 62 8.32 14.52 -6.74
N ALA A 63 8.68 13.25 -6.71
CA ALA A 63 9.79 12.71 -7.50
C ALA A 63 9.53 12.83 -9.01
N LEU A 64 8.28 12.61 -9.44
CA LEU A 64 7.88 12.82 -10.83
C LEU A 64 8.09 14.29 -11.24
N LEU A 65 7.55 15.23 -10.46
CA LEU A 65 7.67 16.66 -10.74
C LEU A 65 9.12 17.15 -10.69
N TYR A 66 9.92 16.64 -9.74
CA TYR A 66 11.34 16.98 -9.63
C TYR A 66 12.15 16.53 -10.85
N ARG A 67 11.86 15.34 -11.39
CA ARG A 67 12.61 14.76 -12.52
C ARG A 67 12.12 15.20 -13.89
N HIS A 68 10.81 15.41 -14.05
CA HIS A 68 10.18 15.65 -15.34
C HIS A 68 9.56 17.04 -15.48
N GLY A 69 9.57 17.85 -14.40
CA GLY A 69 9.01 19.19 -14.41
C GLY A 69 7.49 19.20 -14.25
N GLN A 70 6.86 20.24 -14.80
CA GLN A 70 5.41 20.42 -14.75
C GLN A 70 4.69 19.27 -15.45
N CYS A 71 3.62 18.78 -14.83
CA CYS A 71 2.82 17.67 -15.32
C CYS A 71 1.35 17.91 -14.96
N ASN A 72 0.42 17.52 -15.84
CA ASN A 72 -1.01 17.60 -15.54
C ASN A 72 -1.50 16.34 -14.79
N VAL A 73 -2.70 16.42 -14.20
CA VAL A 73 -3.26 15.34 -13.36
C VAL A 73 -3.44 14.02 -14.12
N VAL A 74 -3.83 14.09 -15.40
CA VAL A 74 -4.07 12.90 -16.24
C VAL A 74 -2.74 12.19 -16.51
N GLU A 75 -1.73 12.94 -16.94
CA GLU A 75 -0.41 12.41 -17.23
C GLU A 75 0.26 11.84 -15.96
N ALA A 76 0.13 12.53 -14.82
CA ALA A 76 0.66 12.03 -13.56
C ALA A 76 -0.03 10.73 -13.12
N ALA A 77 -1.35 10.61 -13.33
CA ALA A 77 -2.11 9.39 -13.03
C ALA A 77 -1.62 8.21 -13.88
N GLU A 78 -1.44 8.43 -15.18
CA GLU A 78 -0.93 7.41 -16.11
C GLU A 78 0.50 6.99 -15.77
N ARG A 79 1.41 7.94 -15.56
CA ARG A 79 2.82 7.65 -15.27
C ARG A 79 3.03 6.94 -13.94
N LEU A 80 2.19 7.22 -12.94
CA LEU A 80 2.29 6.64 -11.60
C LEU A 80 1.42 5.40 -11.41
N GLY A 81 0.57 5.05 -12.38
CA GLY A 81 -0.38 3.95 -12.26
C GLY A 81 -1.41 4.18 -11.15
N LEU A 82 -1.79 5.43 -10.91
CA LEU A 82 -2.73 5.85 -9.87
C LEU A 82 -4.00 6.43 -10.50
N SER A 83 -5.07 6.49 -9.73
CA SER A 83 -6.30 7.12 -10.21
C SER A 83 -6.16 8.64 -10.23
N GLN A 84 -6.82 9.31 -11.18
CA GLN A 84 -6.85 10.78 -11.23
C GLN A 84 -7.38 11.42 -9.92
N PRO A 85 -8.42 10.87 -9.25
CA PRO A 85 -8.84 11.36 -7.93
C PRO A 85 -7.74 11.28 -6.86
N ALA A 86 -6.92 10.21 -6.86
CA ALA A 86 -5.81 10.08 -5.92
C ALA A 86 -4.74 11.15 -6.19
N ILE A 87 -4.35 11.35 -7.46
CA ILE A 87 -3.41 12.40 -7.83
C ILE A 87 -3.95 13.79 -7.46
N SER A 88 -5.21 14.08 -7.76
CA SER A 88 -5.85 15.35 -7.38
C SER A 88 -5.79 15.59 -5.87
N GLN A 89 -6.12 14.57 -5.07
CA GLN A 89 -6.02 14.64 -3.61
C GLN A 89 -4.57 14.92 -3.15
N PHE A 90 -3.58 14.23 -3.72
CA PHE A 90 -2.18 14.42 -3.34
C PHE A 90 -1.70 15.83 -3.72
N SER A 91 -2.05 16.30 -4.92
CA SER A 91 -1.73 17.65 -5.38
C SER A 91 -2.30 18.71 -4.42
N GLN A 92 -3.56 18.59 -4.02
CA GLN A 92 -4.18 19.52 -3.06
C GLN A 92 -3.44 19.52 -1.70
N GLN A 93 -3.09 18.35 -1.17
CA GLN A 93 -2.38 18.23 0.10
C GLN A 93 -0.94 18.79 0.03
N LEU A 94 -0.28 18.66 -1.11
CA LEU A 94 1.05 19.20 -1.36
C LEU A 94 1.03 20.71 -1.58
N VAL A 95 0.02 21.25 -2.27
CA VAL A 95 -0.20 22.69 -2.43
C VAL A 95 -0.45 23.35 -1.07
N GLN A 96 -1.30 22.75 -0.23
CA GLN A 96 -1.55 23.25 1.14
C GLN A 96 -0.28 23.30 2.00
N ARG A 97 0.69 22.43 1.73
CA ARG A 97 2.00 22.39 2.40
C ARG A 97 3.04 23.31 1.76
N GLY A 98 2.71 23.98 0.66
CA GLY A 98 3.65 24.83 -0.10
C GLY A 98 4.75 24.04 -0.79
N LEU A 99 4.59 22.73 -1.00
CA LEU A 99 5.60 21.87 -1.61
C LEU A 99 5.52 21.86 -3.14
N ILE A 100 4.34 22.17 -3.69
CA ILE A 100 4.13 22.34 -5.12
C ILE A 100 3.21 23.55 -5.37
N SER A 101 3.23 24.07 -6.58
CA SER A 101 2.27 25.07 -7.08
C SER A 101 1.41 24.46 -8.18
N SER A 102 0.14 24.84 -8.24
CA SER A 102 -0.73 24.53 -9.37
C SER A 102 -0.93 25.79 -10.21
N THR A 103 -0.78 25.66 -11.51
CA THR A 103 -1.22 26.66 -12.48
C THR A 103 -2.54 26.23 -13.12
N PRO A 104 -3.46 27.15 -13.43
CA PRO A 104 -4.64 26.85 -14.23
C PRO A 104 -4.31 26.24 -15.59
#